data_AF-A0AAP0PZS9-F1
#
_entry.id   AF-A0AAP0PZS9-F1
#
_cell.length_a   1.000
_cell.length_b   1.000
_cell.length_c   1.000
_cell.angle_alpha   90.00
_cell.angle_beta   90.00
_cell.angle_gamma   90.00
#
_symmetry.space_group_name_H-M   'P 1'
#
loop_
_entity.id
_entity.type
_entity.pdbx_description
1 polymer ?
#
loop_
_entity_poly.entity_id
_entity_poly.type
_entity_poly.pdbx_seq_one_letter_code
_entity_poly.pdbx_strand_id
1 'polypeptide(L)'
;MEPAMMKSLERAVSQKALQMGSSFPCRICVVGFLIGACLACLFMASLTSFRAMEVAGLIFPIRMATFSSPTSTSRDYTGKILDGSYVAQQDEGRVYSKENEEGRRDGVLQLYSVWGALLDESVDDDEGDQLLNRIGLISRASVPPKAPHIKNCKASDEVNKRLDTLGENGTFPPWRTWKGLLGLEFLRRKSSADEQWQHVNNQAETEASYPPWIVGSDDDNFPLTRRVQKDIWVHQHPSNCNAAHVRFLIVDWEIIHGFGIGAQIAGMCGLLAIAMKEQRVLVTNYYNRADHAGCKGASRSHWSCYFFPETSVECRNRAFELMTRKKAWENGMVTGKDNYTTKEIWAGHVPRIWGNPWVHLQPTTEINGSLITHHRKMDRRWWLAQATRYLMRFQSKYTCELLNSARHKAFGLQAAEMVLKTFKGEWSKQVSDESKYDIEQIVWSNHKPWIQRPILSMHVRMGDKACEMKVVEFEKYMHLADRIRKRFPNLNSIWISTEMQEVIDKLKSYPSWNFYYTNVTRQVGNMSMAAYEASLGRETGTNNPLVNFLMALEADFFIGALGSTWCYLIDGMRNTGGKVMAGYLSVNKDRFCETMLHIDNADARISLGAILVKYEKTLSLGAFIE
;
A
#
# COMPACT_ATOMS: atom_id res chain seq x y z
N MET A 1 44.00 -5.43 32.59
CA MET A 1 42.78 -4.63 32.71
C MET A 1 42.09 -4.69 31.34
N GLU A 2 40.89 -5.30 31.32
CA GLU A 2 39.94 -5.63 30.23
C GLU A 2 40.36 -5.60 28.75
N PRO A 3 40.16 -6.74 28.05
CA PRO A 3 38.95 -6.88 27.24
C PRO A 3 38.28 -8.25 27.44
N ALA A 4 37.30 -8.32 28.35
CA ALA A 4 36.43 -9.50 28.52
C ALA A 4 34.94 -9.22 28.21
N MET A 5 34.57 -7.95 27.99
CA MET A 5 33.16 -7.55 27.83
C MET A 5 32.58 -7.75 26.41
N MET A 6 33.40 -7.90 25.36
CA MET A 6 32.88 -8.08 23.99
C MET A 6 32.47 -9.52 23.65
N LYS A 7 33.04 -10.54 24.30
CA LYS A 7 32.73 -11.96 24.01
C LYS A 7 31.48 -12.48 24.73
N SER A 8 30.98 -11.81 25.78
CA SER A 8 29.74 -12.22 26.44
C SER A 8 28.49 -11.69 25.74
N LEU A 9 28.59 -10.53 25.09
CA LEU A 9 27.47 -9.90 24.36
C LEU A 9 27.10 -10.69 23.10
N GLU A 10 28.08 -11.21 22.35
CA GLU A 10 27.83 -12.05 21.18
C GLU A 10 27.21 -13.42 21.53
N ARG A 11 27.50 -13.94 22.74
CA ARG A 11 26.88 -15.18 23.24
C ARG A 11 25.44 -14.96 23.74
N ALA A 12 25.13 -13.78 24.29
CA ALA A 12 23.78 -13.42 24.72
C ALA A 12 22.84 -13.13 23.54
N VAL A 13 23.34 -12.57 22.44
CA VAL A 13 22.56 -12.34 21.21
C VAL A 13 22.26 -13.66 20.46
N SER A 14 23.09 -14.69 20.63
CA SER A 14 22.86 -16.02 20.06
C SER A 14 21.81 -16.84 20.85
N GLN A 15 21.74 -16.69 22.18
CA GLN A 15 20.72 -17.39 22.98
C GLN A 15 19.29 -16.88 22.74
N LYS A 16 19.10 -15.58 22.48
CA LYS A 16 17.77 -15.04 22.12
C LYS A 16 17.31 -15.48 20.72
N ALA A 17 18.22 -15.69 19.78
CA ALA A 17 17.91 -16.23 18.45
C ALA A 17 17.52 -17.72 18.51
N LEU A 18 18.15 -18.50 19.41
CA LEU A 18 17.81 -19.92 19.65
C LEU A 18 16.50 -20.13 20.41
N GLN A 19 16.05 -19.16 21.21
CA GLN A 19 14.76 -19.23 21.93
C GLN A 19 13.54 -18.78 21.09
N MET A 20 13.72 -18.33 19.85
CA MET A 20 12.64 -17.78 19.00
C MET A 20 12.22 -18.65 17.81
N GLY A 21 12.57 -19.93 17.77
CA GLY A 21 12.15 -20.84 16.69
C GLY A 21 11.50 -22.12 17.21
N SER A 22 10.18 -22.12 17.42
CA SER A 22 9.42 -23.35 17.71
C SER A 22 8.80 -24.00 16.47
N SER A 23 9.17 -23.57 15.25
CA SER A 23 8.70 -24.19 14.01
C SER A 23 9.65 -25.29 13.50
N PHE A 24 9.07 -26.42 13.11
CA PHE A 24 9.76 -27.61 12.59
C PHE A 24 10.80 -27.35 11.47
N PRO A 25 10.59 -26.37 10.54
CA PRO A 25 11.57 -26.08 9.49
C PRO A 25 12.87 -25.43 10.01
N CYS A 26 12.80 -24.59 11.06
CA CYS A 26 13.98 -23.90 11.60
C CYS A 26 14.96 -24.87 12.26
N ARG A 27 14.48 -25.96 12.88
CA ARG A 27 15.35 -26.97 13.48
C ARG A 27 16.22 -27.68 12.43
N ILE A 28 15.66 -27.98 11.26
CA ILE A 28 16.38 -28.67 10.18
C ILE A 28 17.51 -27.78 9.63
N CYS A 29 17.25 -26.49 9.42
CA CYS A 29 18.27 -25.55 8.94
C CYS A 29 19.39 -25.31 9.96
N VAL A 30 19.07 -25.23 11.26
CA VAL A 30 20.07 -25.03 12.33
C VAL A 30 20.93 -26.28 12.51
N VAL A 31 20.32 -27.48 12.47
CA VAL A 31 21.07 -28.74 12.55
C VAL A 31 21.96 -28.93 11.31
N GLY A 32 21.48 -28.61 10.11
CA GLY A 32 22.28 -28.64 8.89
C GLY A 32 23.46 -27.67 8.92
N PHE A 33 23.26 -26.46 9.46
CA PHE A 33 24.33 -25.47 9.62
C PHE A 33 25.39 -25.93 10.65
N LEU A 34 24.97 -26.50 11.78
CA LEU A 34 25.89 -26.99 12.81
C LEU A 34 26.69 -28.20 12.33
N ILE A 35 26.07 -29.12 11.58
CA ILE A 35 26.78 -30.25 10.96
C ILE A 35 27.79 -29.74 9.92
N GLY A 36 27.41 -28.75 9.10
CA GLY A 36 28.30 -28.12 8.12
C GLY A 36 29.49 -27.41 8.77
N ALA A 37 29.28 -26.70 9.87
CA ALA A 37 30.34 -26.03 10.62
C ALA A 37 31.30 -27.04 11.29
N CYS A 38 30.79 -28.14 11.85
CA CYS A 38 31.62 -29.21 12.40
C CYS A 38 32.49 -29.89 11.33
N LEU A 39 31.93 -30.14 10.14
CA LEU A 39 32.67 -30.70 9.00
C LEU A 39 33.73 -29.72 8.49
N ALA A 40 33.42 -28.42 8.39
CA ALA A 40 34.39 -27.40 7.99
C ALA A 40 35.54 -27.25 9.00
N CYS A 41 35.26 -27.31 10.30
CA CYS A 41 36.29 -27.30 11.34
C CYS A 41 37.21 -28.53 11.29
N LEU A 42 36.66 -29.72 10.97
CA LEU A 42 37.45 -30.94 10.77
C LEU A 42 38.37 -30.85 9.54
N PHE A 43 37.92 -30.20 8.47
CA PHE A 43 38.75 -29.96 7.27
C PHE A 43 39.79 -28.84 7.45
N MET A 44 39.52 -27.83 8.27
CA MET A 44 40.48 -26.76 8.55
C MET A 44 41.58 -27.20 9.53
N ALA A 45 41.29 -28.16 10.42
CA ALA A 45 42.27 -28.72 11.34
C ALA A 45 43.32 -29.63 10.66
N SER A 46 43.05 -30.15 9.46
CA SER A 46 43.98 -31.01 8.71
C SER A 46 44.91 -30.26 7.75
N LEU A 47 44.72 -28.95 7.56
CA LEU A 47 45.45 -28.13 6.59
C LEU A 47 46.44 -27.13 7.18
N THR A 48 46.54 -27.00 8.51
CA THR A 48 47.56 -26.16 9.16
C THR A 48 48.77 -26.99 9.57
N SER A 49 49.53 -27.45 8.59
CA SER A 49 50.93 -27.85 8.73
C SER A 49 51.70 -27.33 7.54
N PHE A 50 51.86 -26.01 7.41
CA PHE A 50 52.98 -25.38 6.69
C PHE A 50 53.12 -23.89 7.07
N ARG A 51 54.19 -23.64 7.83
CA ARG A 51 55.06 -22.45 8.01
C ARG A 51 54.57 -21.00 7.86
N ALA A 52 55.04 -20.22 8.85
CA ALA A 52 55.01 -18.78 9.01
C ALA A 52 55.97 -18.00 8.09
N MET A 53 55.65 -16.72 7.85
CA MET A 53 56.63 -15.64 7.61
C MET A 53 56.05 -14.29 8.09
N GLU A 54 56.80 -13.61 8.94
CA GLU A 54 56.64 -12.22 9.36
C GLU A 54 57.13 -11.25 8.26
N VAL A 55 56.48 -10.09 8.10
CA VAL A 55 57.16 -8.84 7.68
C VAL A 55 56.49 -7.67 8.39
N ALA A 56 57.34 -6.81 8.95
CA ALA A 56 57.04 -5.68 9.83
C ALA A 56 56.68 -4.38 9.11
N GLY A 57 55.85 -3.56 9.80
CA GLY A 57 56.00 -2.11 10.03
C GLY A 57 55.97 -1.13 8.84
N LEU A 58 55.10 -0.10 8.95
CA LEU A 58 55.42 1.32 8.73
C LEU A 58 54.23 2.21 9.15
N ILE A 59 54.51 3.22 10.00
CA ILE A 59 53.62 4.26 10.54
C ILE A 59 53.90 5.57 9.78
N PHE A 60 52.91 6.44 9.52
CA PHE A 60 53.03 7.92 9.47
C PHE A 60 51.62 8.60 9.42
N PRO A 61 51.47 9.92 9.72
CA PRO A 61 50.49 10.41 10.69
C PRO A 61 49.37 11.31 10.11
N ILE A 62 48.38 11.56 10.97
CA ILE A 62 47.22 12.44 10.79
C ILE A 62 47.65 13.91 10.91
N ARG A 63 47.28 14.76 9.96
CA ARG A 63 47.21 16.24 10.11
C ARG A 63 45.74 16.69 10.09
N MET A 64 45.28 17.28 11.19
CA MET A 64 44.08 18.11 11.25
C MET A 64 44.42 19.54 10.78
N ALA A 65 43.54 20.13 9.97
CA ALA A 65 43.54 21.55 9.66
C ALA A 65 42.20 22.15 10.08
N THR A 66 42.28 23.08 11.03
CA THR A 66 41.24 24.02 11.44
C THR A 66 41.04 25.08 10.36
N PHE A 67 39.79 25.44 10.08
CA PHE A 67 39.47 26.66 9.32
C PHE A 67 38.43 27.50 10.06
N SER A 68 38.80 28.76 10.21
CA SER A 68 38.15 29.87 10.88
C SER A 68 37.05 30.52 10.02
N SER A 69 36.06 31.10 10.71
CA SER A 69 35.00 31.94 10.17
C SER A 69 35.49 33.36 9.81
N PRO A 70 34.77 34.05 8.91
CA PRO A 70 34.69 35.51 8.95
C PRO A 70 33.26 36.03 9.10
N THR A 71 33.11 37.02 9.98
CA THR A 71 31.97 37.91 10.21
C THR A 71 32.02 39.14 9.28
N SER A 72 30.86 39.65 8.87
CA SER A 72 30.60 41.08 8.56
C SER A 72 29.07 41.33 8.55
N THR A 73 28.54 42.04 9.56
CA THR A 73 27.92 43.41 9.53
C THR A 73 26.79 43.61 8.52
N SER A 74 25.52 43.60 8.93
CA SER A 74 24.67 44.68 9.51
C SER A 74 24.05 45.65 8.49
N ARG A 75 22.72 45.82 8.61
CA ARG A 75 21.97 47.06 8.36
C ARG A 75 20.60 46.96 9.04
N ASP A 76 20.44 47.80 10.06
CA ASP A 76 19.22 48.06 10.82
C ASP A 76 18.19 48.83 10.00
N TYR A 77 16.90 48.65 10.33
CA TYR A 77 15.94 49.76 10.39
C TYR A 77 15.00 49.56 11.56
N THR A 78 15.10 50.50 12.50
CA THR A 78 14.37 50.68 13.77
C THR A 78 12.92 51.16 13.59
N GLY A 79 12.05 50.80 14.54
CA GLY A 79 10.69 51.35 14.62
C GLY A 79 9.99 51.17 15.98
N LYS A 80 10.44 51.93 16.99
CA LYS A 80 9.73 52.47 18.17
C LYS A 80 8.98 51.54 19.16
N ILE A 81 9.57 51.47 20.34
CA ILE A 81 8.97 51.22 21.66
C ILE A 81 8.26 52.50 22.14
N LEU A 82 7.07 52.38 22.72
CA LEU A 82 6.54 53.34 23.69
C LEU A 82 6.22 52.57 24.97
N ASP A 83 6.86 53.00 26.05
CA ASP A 83 6.71 52.51 27.42
C ASP A 83 5.53 53.23 28.10
N GLY A 84 4.85 52.53 29.01
CA GLY A 84 3.64 53.00 29.69
C GLY A 84 3.15 51.99 30.73
N SER A 85 3.66 52.11 31.94
CA SER A 85 3.42 51.25 33.11
C SER A 85 2.11 51.52 33.87
N TYR A 86 1.64 50.49 34.60
CA TYR A 86 0.58 50.43 35.64
C TYR A 86 -0.88 50.42 35.09
N VAL A 87 -1.77 49.45 35.37
CA VAL A 87 -2.21 48.87 36.66
C VAL A 87 -2.85 47.47 36.41
N ALA A 88 -2.78 46.58 37.40
CA ALA A 88 -3.39 45.26 37.40
C ALA A 88 -4.93 45.28 37.29
N GLN A 89 -5.48 44.57 36.30
CA GLN A 89 -6.80 43.95 36.32
C GLN A 89 -6.67 42.52 35.76
N GLN A 90 -6.12 41.62 36.58
CA GLN A 90 -6.37 40.20 36.47
C GLN A 90 -7.59 39.90 37.34
N ASP A 91 -8.73 39.56 36.74
CA ASP A 91 -9.37 38.26 37.03
C ASP A 91 -10.61 37.90 36.18
N GLU A 92 -11.18 38.80 35.37
CA GLU A 92 -12.39 38.45 34.58
C GLU A 92 -12.08 37.88 33.17
N GLY A 93 -10.89 38.11 32.62
CA GLY A 93 -10.50 37.63 31.29
C GLY A 93 -10.12 36.15 31.20
N ARG A 94 -9.89 35.47 32.34
CA ARG A 94 -9.42 34.07 32.40
C ARG A 94 -10.57 33.05 32.44
N VAL A 95 -11.77 33.49 32.81
CA VAL A 95 -13.00 32.68 32.81
C VAL A 95 -13.64 32.70 31.43
N TYR A 96 -13.76 33.88 30.80
CA TYR A 96 -14.27 34.01 29.42
C TYR A 96 -13.43 33.32 28.35
N SER A 97 -12.10 33.25 28.52
CA SER A 97 -11.22 32.53 27.58
C SER A 97 -11.26 31.01 27.78
N LYS A 98 -11.48 30.53 29.01
CA LYS A 98 -11.73 29.11 29.28
C LYS A 98 -13.10 28.66 28.79
N GLU A 99 -14.15 29.43 29.03
CA GLU A 99 -15.51 29.12 28.54
C GLU A 99 -15.58 29.10 27.00
N ASN A 100 -14.88 30.02 26.32
CA ASN A 100 -14.77 29.98 24.85
C ASN A 100 -13.93 28.81 24.34
N GLU A 101 -12.85 28.41 25.03
CA GLU A 101 -12.07 27.23 24.67
C GLU A 101 -12.82 25.92 24.96
N GLU A 102 -13.60 25.87 26.03
CA GLU A 102 -14.40 24.73 26.47
C GLU A 102 -15.62 24.56 25.56
N GLY A 103 -16.40 25.61 25.29
CA GLY A 103 -17.48 25.58 24.31
C GLY A 103 -17.01 25.26 22.89
N ARG A 104 -15.80 25.70 22.52
CA ARG A 104 -15.17 25.34 21.24
C ARG A 104 -14.77 23.86 21.20
N ARG A 105 -14.23 23.32 22.29
CA ARG A 105 -13.88 21.89 22.42
C ARG A 105 -15.14 21.02 22.36
N ASP A 106 -16.20 21.44 23.02
CA ASP A 106 -17.49 20.76 23.01
C ASP A 106 -18.10 20.75 21.61
N GLY A 107 -18.05 21.87 20.89
CA GLY A 107 -18.49 21.93 19.49
C GLY A 107 -17.70 20.99 18.56
N VAL A 108 -16.38 20.86 18.76
CA VAL A 108 -15.54 19.91 18.01
C VAL A 108 -15.96 18.46 18.29
N LEU A 109 -16.15 18.10 19.57
CA LEU A 109 -16.56 16.76 19.96
C LEU A 109 -17.97 16.42 19.48
N GLN A 110 -18.89 17.39 19.51
CA GLN A 110 -20.24 17.28 18.97
C GLN A 110 -20.21 17.02 17.47
N LEU A 111 -19.50 17.84 16.69
CA LEU A 111 -19.42 17.67 15.24
C LEU A 111 -18.74 16.36 14.84
N TYR A 112 -17.67 15.99 15.55
CA TYR A 112 -17.03 14.68 15.41
C TYR A 112 -18.04 13.54 15.65
N SER A 113 -18.79 13.59 16.74
CA SER A 113 -19.75 12.53 17.10
C SER A 113 -20.90 12.43 16.11
N VAL A 114 -21.42 13.57 15.62
CA VAL A 114 -22.47 13.61 14.58
C VAL A 114 -21.98 12.96 13.29
N TRP A 115 -20.77 13.29 12.82
CA TRP A 115 -20.20 12.64 11.65
C TRP A 115 -19.95 11.15 11.85
N GLY A 116 -19.61 10.73 13.08
CA GLY A 116 -19.48 9.32 13.44
C GLY A 116 -20.81 8.58 13.34
N ALA A 117 -21.88 9.14 13.90
CA ALA A 117 -23.23 8.58 13.82
C ALA A 117 -23.69 8.39 12.37
N LEU A 118 -23.47 9.40 11.51
CA LEU A 118 -23.80 9.34 10.08
C LEU A 118 -23.01 8.27 9.30
N LEU A 119 -21.87 7.79 9.82
CA LEU A 119 -21.14 6.66 9.24
C LEU A 119 -21.73 5.31 9.66
N ASP A 120 -22.32 5.25 10.85
CA ASP A 120 -22.90 4.03 11.43
C ASP A 120 -24.34 3.77 10.94
N GLU A 121 -25.05 4.78 10.43
CA GLU A 121 -26.40 4.75 9.82
C GLU A 121 -26.48 3.98 8.47
N SER A 122 -25.85 2.81 8.42
CA SER A 122 -26.21 1.70 7.53
C SER A 122 -27.31 0.79 8.13
N VAL A 123 -27.98 1.27 9.18
CA VAL A 123 -29.17 0.67 9.82
C VAL A 123 -30.33 1.64 9.58
N ASP A 124 -31.48 1.09 9.16
CA ASP A 124 -32.70 1.75 8.65
C ASP A 124 -32.90 3.24 8.96
N ASP A 125 -33.39 3.98 7.95
CA ASP A 125 -33.67 5.43 7.97
C ASP A 125 -34.49 5.91 9.20
N ASP A 126 -35.18 5.01 9.92
CA ASP A 126 -35.97 5.32 11.13
C ASP A 126 -35.15 5.27 12.46
N GLU A 127 -33.99 4.61 12.52
CA GLU A 127 -33.18 4.50 13.77
C GLU A 127 -32.12 5.61 13.91
N GLY A 128 -31.58 6.12 12.79
CA GLY A 128 -30.66 7.26 12.77
C GLY A 128 -31.29 8.54 13.34
N ASP A 129 -32.55 8.79 12.98
CA ASP A 129 -33.37 9.87 13.50
C ASP A 129 -33.60 9.77 15.03
N GLN A 130 -33.65 8.56 15.59
CA GLN A 130 -33.77 8.36 17.04
C GLN A 130 -32.45 8.58 17.78
N LEU A 131 -31.31 8.26 17.16
CA LEU A 131 -29.97 8.49 17.72
C LEU A 131 -29.64 9.99 17.76
N LEU A 132 -29.91 10.72 16.67
CA LEU A 132 -29.75 12.17 16.60
C LEU A 132 -30.63 12.90 17.64
N ASN A 133 -31.84 12.39 17.90
CA ASN A 133 -32.72 12.88 18.97
C ASN A 133 -32.23 12.52 20.39
N ARG A 134 -31.63 11.33 20.60
CA ARG A 134 -31.12 10.89 21.92
C ARG A 134 -29.87 11.64 22.38
N ILE A 135 -29.00 12.05 21.45
CA ILE A 135 -27.76 12.76 21.81
C ILE A 135 -28.04 14.25 22.08
N GLY A 136 -29.24 14.78 21.78
CA GLY A 136 -29.62 16.16 22.10
C GLY A 136 -28.81 17.23 21.34
N LEU A 137 -28.09 16.85 20.29
CA LEU A 137 -27.05 17.68 19.69
C LEU A 137 -27.50 18.56 18.52
N ILE A 138 -28.77 18.54 18.10
CA ILE A 138 -29.28 19.48 17.09
C ILE A 138 -30.77 19.73 17.32
N SER A 139 -31.18 20.99 17.39
CA SER A 139 -32.58 21.39 17.40
C SER A 139 -33.25 21.11 16.06
N ARG A 140 -33.69 19.86 15.81
CA ARG A 140 -34.67 19.35 14.81
C ARG A 140 -34.61 19.84 13.34
N ALA A 141 -33.75 20.78 12.97
CA ALA A 141 -33.89 21.56 11.74
C ALA A 141 -32.57 21.90 11.04
N SER A 142 -31.40 21.63 11.63
CA SER A 142 -30.14 22.01 11.02
C SER A 142 -29.29 20.82 10.55
N VAL A 143 -28.84 20.89 9.30
CA VAL A 143 -28.02 19.86 8.68
C VAL A 143 -26.56 20.13 9.04
N PRO A 144 -25.80 19.16 9.60
CA PRO A 144 -24.40 19.37 9.92
C PRO A 144 -23.59 19.65 8.65
N PRO A 145 -22.50 20.43 8.73
CA PRO A 145 -21.65 20.68 7.58
C PRO A 145 -21.06 19.36 7.06
N LYS A 146 -20.81 19.29 5.75
CA LYS A 146 -20.24 18.09 5.13
C LYS A 146 -18.85 17.80 5.70
N ALA A 147 -18.63 16.56 6.13
CA ALA A 147 -17.33 16.09 6.58
C ALA A 147 -16.32 16.03 5.42
N PRO A 148 -15.22 16.82 5.46
CA PRO A 148 -14.28 16.89 4.33
C PRO A 148 -13.43 15.63 4.17
N HIS A 149 -13.24 14.84 5.23
CA HIS A 149 -12.47 13.59 5.22
C HIS A 149 -13.31 12.34 4.89
N ILE A 150 -14.61 12.51 4.64
CA ILE A 150 -15.54 11.40 4.35
C ILE A 150 -15.97 11.47 2.88
N LYS A 151 -15.89 10.33 2.19
CA LYS A 151 -16.34 10.18 0.81
C LYS A 151 -17.78 9.70 0.75
N ASN A 152 -18.58 10.19 -0.20
CA ASN A 152 -19.85 9.55 -0.53
C ASN A 152 -19.57 8.24 -1.29
N CYS A 153 -19.67 7.11 -0.57
CA CYS A 153 -19.32 5.79 -1.12
C CYS A 153 -20.32 5.28 -2.14
N LYS A 154 -21.62 5.58 -1.99
CA LYS A 154 -22.65 5.20 -2.97
C LYS A 154 -22.44 5.92 -4.30
N ALA A 155 -22.35 7.25 -4.28
CA ALA A 155 -22.10 8.03 -5.49
C ALA A 155 -20.76 7.65 -6.15
N SER A 156 -19.72 7.38 -5.35
CA SER A 156 -18.45 6.91 -5.90
C SER A 156 -18.57 5.55 -6.58
N ASP A 157 -19.33 4.61 -6.02
CA ASP A 157 -19.52 3.28 -6.58
C ASP A 157 -20.27 3.34 -7.92
N GLU A 158 -21.33 4.15 -7.99
CA GLU A 158 -22.09 4.41 -9.22
C GLU A 158 -21.22 5.03 -10.34
N VAL A 159 -20.44 6.05 -10.00
CA VAL A 159 -19.49 6.67 -10.94
C VAL A 159 -18.45 5.65 -11.42
N ASN A 160 -17.87 4.88 -10.50
CA ASN A 160 -16.86 3.89 -10.84
C ASN A 160 -17.43 2.77 -11.73
N LYS A 161 -18.65 2.29 -11.46
CA LYS A 161 -19.36 1.31 -12.30
C LYS A 161 -19.46 1.80 -13.74
N ARG A 162 -19.93 3.03 -13.94
CA ARG A 162 -20.04 3.62 -15.27
C ARG A 162 -18.68 3.80 -15.98
N LEU A 163 -17.62 4.00 -15.22
CA LEU A 163 -16.25 4.10 -15.74
C LEU A 163 -15.60 2.74 -15.99
N ASP A 164 -16.21 1.64 -15.54
CA ASP A 164 -15.69 0.27 -15.67
C ASP A 164 -16.52 -0.61 -16.61
N THR A 165 -17.63 -0.10 -17.14
CA THR A 165 -18.52 -0.81 -18.07
C THR A 165 -18.44 -0.24 -19.48
N LEU A 166 -18.58 -1.12 -20.49
CA LEU A 166 -18.83 -0.69 -21.87
C LEU A 166 -20.14 0.10 -21.95
N GLY A 167 -20.21 1.06 -22.88
CA GLY A 167 -21.47 1.76 -23.19
C GLY A 167 -22.44 0.87 -23.98
N GLU A 168 -23.67 1.34 -24.16
CA GLU A 168 -24.79 0.57 -24.74
C GLU A 168 -24.48 -0.04 -26.12
N ASN A 169 -23.63 0.59 -26.92
CA ASN A 169 -23.23 0.11 -28.25
C ASN A 169 -21.85 -0.59 -28.27
N GLY A 170 -21.38 -1.08 -27.12
CA GLY A 170 -20.02 -1.62 -26.98
C GLY A 170 -18.94 -0.54 -27.07
N THR A 171 -19.32 0.73 -26.93
CA THR A 171 -18.39 1.86 -26.94
C THR A 171 -17.49 1.79 -25.72
N PHE A 172 -16.27 2.28 -25.89
CA PHE A 172 -15.30 2.36 -24.81
C PHE A 172 -15.86 3.18 -23.63
N PRO A 173 -15.52 2.85 -22.37
CA PRO A 173 -15.99 3.64 -21.25
C PRO A 173 -15.50 5.10 -21.39
N PRO A 174 -16.20 6.07 -20.78
CA PRO A 174 -16.00 7.49 -21.07
C PRO A 174 -14.76 8.10 -20.38
N TRP A 175 -13.59 7.49 -20.55
CA TRP A 175 -12.34 7.85 -19.90
C TRP A 175 -11.73 9.18 -20.38
N ARG A 176 -12.17 9.70 -21.53
CA ARG A 176 -11.79 11.06 -21.99
C ARG A 176 -12.58 12.17 -21.32
N THR A 177 -13.71 11.84 -20.68
CA THR A 177 -14.51 12.89 -20.04
C THR A 177 -13.80 13.37 -18.79
N TRP A 178 -13.95 14.67 -18.50
CA TRP A 178 -13.42 15.27 -17.28
C TRP A 178 -13.77 14.39 -16.08
N LYS A 179 -12.78 14.13 -15.22
CA LYS A 179 -12.92 13.14 -14.14
C LYS A 179 -14.18 13.40 -13.30
N GLY A 180 -14.91 12.33 -12.97
CA GLY A 180 -16.02 12.33 -12.02
C GLY A 180 -17.36 12.79 -12.61
N LEU A 181 -18.21 13.37 -11.75
CA LEU A 181 -19.59 13.73 -12.07
C LEU A 181 -19.69 14.74 -13.21
N LEU A 182 -18.71 15.63 -13.39
CA LEU A 182 -18.66 16.56 -14.52
C LEU A 182 -18.70 15.85 -15.86
N GLY A 183 -17.84 14.85 -16.06
CA GLY A 183 -17.84 14.07 -17.29
C GLY A 183 -19.15 13.35 -17.54
N LEU A 184 -19.77 12.82 -16.48
CA LEU A 184 -21.06 12.13 -16.57
C LEU A 184 -22.24 13.06 -16.85
N GLU A 185 -22.24 14.26 -16.28
CA GLU A 185 -23.29 15.26 -16.48
C GLU A 185 -23.24 15.81 -17.92
N PHE A 186 -22.04 16.03 -18.46
CA PHE A 186 -21.89 16.36 -19.89
C PHE A 186 -22.38 15.24 -20.81
N LEU A 187 -22.16 13.97 -20.47
CA LEU A 187 -22.73 12.85 -21.23
C LEU A 187 -24.26 12.80 -21.14
N ARG A 188 -24.83 13.14 -19.97
CA ARG A 188 -26.28 13.21 -19.77
C ARG A 188 -26.90 14.36 -20.57
N ARG A 189 -26.24 15.52 -20.66
CA ARG A 189 -26.72 16.65 -21.48
C ARG A 189 -26.53 16.43 -22.98
N LYS A 190 -25.53 15.65 -23.40
CA LYS A 190 -25.32 15.26 -24.81
C LYS A 190 -26.43 14.38 -25.39
N SER A 191 -27.34 13.84 -24.58
CA SER A 191 -28.50 13.09 -25.10
C SER A 191 -29.70 13.98 -25.45
N SER A 192 -29.63 15.30 -25.25
CA SER A 192 -30.77 16.22 -25.50
C SER A 192 -30.52 17.34 -26.50
N ALA A 193 -29.29 17.54 -27.00
CA ALA A 193 -29.00 18.46 -28.10
C ALA A 193 -27.63 18.13 -28.72
N ASP A 194 -27.54 18.28 -30.05
CA ASP A 194 -26.34 18.24 -30.92
C ASP A 194 -25.99 16.91 -31.59
N GLU A 195 -26.72 16.61 -32.67
CA GLU A 195 -26.31 15.67 -33.75
C GLU A 195 -25.04 16.13 -34.50
N GLN A 196 -24.56 17.36 -34.28
CA GLN A 196 -23.54 17.99 -35.10
C GLN A 196 -22.08 17.60 -34.78
N TRP A 197 -21.83 16.88 -33.67
CA TRP A 197 -20.48 16.44 -33.26
C TRP A 197 -20.15 14.96 -33.58
N GLN A 198 -21.08 14.21 -34.17
CA GLN A 198 -20.97 12.75 -34.35
C GLN A 198 -19.91 12.32 -35.38
N HIS A 199 -19.43 13.22 -36.25
CA HIS A 199 -18.58 12.84 -37.39
C HIS A 199 -17.07 13.07 -37.22
N VAL A 200 -16.61 13.80 -36.20
CA VAL A 200 -15.19 14.21 -36.12
C VAL A 200 -14.31 13.23 -35.32
N ASN A 201 -14.87 12.35 -34.48
CA ASN A 201 -14.07 11.65 -33.47
C ASN A 201 -13.89 10.13 -33.66
N ASN A 202 -14.67 9.43 -34.50
CA ASN A 202 -14.73 7.95 -34.48
C ASN A 202 -13.42 7.18 -34.79
N GLN A 203 -12.43 7.78 -35.47
CA GLN A 203 -11.12 7.12 -35.74
C GLN A 203 -10.00 7.54 -34.79
N ALA A 204 -10.05 8.75 -34.21
CA ALA A 204 -9.10 9.20 -33.20
C ALA A 204 -9.53 8.79 -31.76
N GLU A 205 -10.69 8.14 -31.62
CA GLU A 205 -11.42 7.82 -30.38
C GLU A 205 -10.90 6.62 -29.58
N THR A 206 -10.18 5.70 -30.22
CA THR A 206 -9.71 4.48 -29.56
C THR A 206 -8.29 4.57 -29.03
N GLU A 207 -7.42 5.45 -29.53
CA GLU A 207 -5.99 5.46 -29.16
C GLU A 207 -5.66 6.27 -27.88
N ALA A 208 -6.34 7.40 -27.61
CA ALA A 208 -5.93 8.37 -26.57
C ALA A 208 -6.71 8.33 -25.23
N SER A 209 -7.67 7.41 -25.05
CA SER A 209 -8.44 7.30 -23.80
C SER A 209 -7.69 6.49 -22.73
N TYR A 210 -7.32 7.10 -21.60
CA TYR A 210 -6.59 6.41 -20.52
C TYR A 210 -7.42 6.20 -19.25
N PRO A 211 -7.25 5.09 -18.53
CA PRO A 211 -8.10 4.76 -17.38
C PRO A 211 -8.05 5.78 -16.24
N PRO A 212 -9.19 6.12 -15.61
CA PRO A 212 -9.29 7.19 -14.61
C PRO A 212 -8.74 6.81 -13.22
N TRP A 213 -8.43 5.53 -13.00
CA TRP A 213 -7.80 5.05 -11.76
C TRP A 213 -6.28 5.28 -11.73
N ILE A 214 -5.68 5.71 -12.83
CA ILE A 214 -4.28 6.12 -12.89
C ILE A 214 -4.17 7.61 -12.60
N VAL A 215 -3.30 7.97 -11.66
CA VAL A 215 -3.09 9.35 -11.20
C VAL A 215 -1.76 9.85 -11.73
N GLY A 216 -1.69 11.11 -12.15
CA GLY A 216 -0.49 11.69 -12.75
C GLY A 216 -0.32 11.32 -14.23
N SER A 217 0.65 11.97 -14.87
CA SER A 217 1.13 11.73 -16.24
C SER A 217 1.88 10.39 -16.36
N ASP A 218 2.27 9.99 -17.57
CA ASP A 218 3.11 8.79 -17.74
C ASP A 218 4.47 8.95 -17.05
N ASP A 219 5.01 10.18 -16.99
CA ASP A 219 6.29 10.48 -16.33
C ASP A 219 6.20 10.45 -14.80
N ASP A 220 5.00 10.60 -14.24
CA ASP A 220 4.76 10.46 -12.80
C ASP A 220 4.66 8.98 -12.37
N ASN A 221 4.64 8.05 -13.33
CA ASN A 221 4.34 6.64 -13.13
C ASN A 221 5.44 5.72 -13.67
N PHE A 222 5.35 4.43 -13.36
CA PHE A 222 6.16 3.43 -14.05
C PHE A 222 5.92 3.45 -15.58
N PRO A 223 6.94 3.13 -16.39
CA PRO A 223 6.84 3.18 -17.83
C PRO A 223 5.62 2.41 -18.35
N LEU A 224 4.90 3.04 -19.28
CA LEU A 224 3.71 2.52 -19.96
C LEU A 224 2.49 2.25 -19.07
N THR A 225 2.46 2.70 -17.81
CA THR A 225 1.35 2.38 -16.87
C THR A 225 -0.02 2.65 -17.49
N ARG A 226 -0.28 3.83 -18.06
CA ARG A 226 -1.62 4.12 -18.61
C ARG A 226 -2.00 3.22 -19.79
N ARG A 227 -1.06 2.95 -20.69
CA ARG A 227 -1.26 2.04 -21.84
C ARG A 227 -1.53 0.62 -21.37
N VAL A 228 -0.72 0.09 -20.47
CA VAL A 228 -0.86 -1.27 -19.95
C VAL A 228 -2.19 -1.47 -19.25
N GLN A 229 -2.62 -0.50 -18.44
CA GLN A 229 -3.88 -0.59 -17.70
C GLN A 229 -5.09 -0.59 -18.63
N LYS A 230 -5.04 0.20 -19.70
CA LYS A 230 -6.01 0.16 -20.79
C LYS A 230 -6.03 -1.20 -21.48
N ASP A 231 -4.86 -1.69 -21.89
CA ASP A 231 -4.73 -2.93 -22.65
C ASP A 231 -5.20 -4.14 -21.82
N ILE A 232 -4.89 -4.19 -20.51
CA ILE A 232 -5.41 -5.22 -19.59
C ILE A 232 -6.93 -5.11 -19.49
N TRP A 233 -7.49 -3.91 -19.34
CA TRP A 233 -8.93 -3.73 -19.25
C TRP A 233 -9.64 -4.19 -20.52
N VAL A 234 -9.15 -3.81 -21.70
CA VAL A 234 -9.69 -4.24 -23.01
C VAL A 234 -9.65 -5.76 -23.14
N HIS A 235 -8.50 -6.36 -22.80
CA HIS A 235 -8.32 -7.81 -22.83
C HIS A 235 -9.33 -8.54 -21.93
N GLN A 236 -9.59 -7.97 -20.75
CA GLN A 236 -10.48 -8.54 -19.76
C GLN A 236 -11.96 -8.22 -20.02
N HIS A 237 -12.31 -7.23 -20.83
CA HIS A 237 -13.69 -6.80 -21.09
C HIS A 237 -14.00 -6.87 -22.59
N PRO A 238 -14.00 -8.07 -23.20
CA PRO A 238 -14.38 -8.21 -24.59
C PRO A 238 -15.83 -7.78 -24.80
N SER A 239 -16.12 -7.14 -25.94
CA SER A 239 -17.47 -6.66 -26.27
C SER A 239 -18.51 -7.78 -26.41
N ASN A 240 -18.07 -8.99 -26.75
CA ASN A 240 -18.92 -10.17 -26.83
C ASN A 240 -18.27 -11.39 -26.16
N CYS A 241 -18.64 -11.64 -24.91
CA CYS A 241 -18.16 -12.78 -24.13
C CYS A 241 -18.58 -14.15 -24.70
N ASN A 242 -19.57 -14.20 -25.61
CA ASN A 242 -20.02 -15.43 -26.26
C ASN A 242 -19.25 -15.77 -27.53
N ALA A 243 -18.36 -14.89 -28.00
CA ALA A 243 -17.62 -15.12 -29.23
C ALA A 243 -16.71 -16.35 -29.12
N ALA A 244 -16.62 -17.14 -30.18
CA ALA A 244 -15.93 -18.43 -30.17
C ALA A 244 -14.41 -18.35 -29.86
N HIS A 245 -13.80 -17.18 -30.06
CA HIS A 245 -12.39 -16.93 -29.79
C HIS A 245 -12.12 -16.52 -28.33
N VAL A 246 -13.15 -16.12 -27.57
CA VAL A 246 -13.00 -15.76 -26.16
C VAL A 246 -12.83 -17.03 -25.34
N ARG A 247 -11.72 -17.09 -24.60
CA ARG A 247 -11.34 -18.21 -23.75
C ARG A 247 -11.22 -17.72 -22.31
N PHE A 248 -11.42 -18.62 -21.36
CA PHE A 248 -11.45 -18.27 -19.95
C PHE A 248 -10.37 -19.01 -19.15
N LEU A 249 -9.83 -18.31 -18.15
CA LEU A 249 -9.07 -18.89 -17.05
C LEU A 249 -9.90 -18.68 -15.79
N ILE A 250 -10.47 -19.76 -15.25
CA ILE A 250 -11.38 -19.72 -14.11
C ILE A 250 -10.63 -20.23 -12.89
N VAL A 251 -10.53 -19.41 -11.85
CA VAL A 251 -9.72 -19.72 -10.68
C VAL A 251 -10.39 -19.33 -9.38
N ASP A 252 -10.22 -20.17 -8.38
CA ASP A 252 -10.29 -19.73 -6.99
C ASP A 252 -8.97 -19.06 -6.61
N TRP A 253 -9.04 -18.08 -5.72
CA TRP A 253 -7.84 -17.45 -5.20
C TRP A 253 -7.07 -18.37 -4.26
N GLU A 254 -5.81 -18.05 -4.01
CA GLU A 254 -4.97 -18.89 -3.17
C GLU A 254 -5.50 -18.97 -1.74
N ILE A 255 -5.77 -20.19 -1.24
CA ILE A 255 -6.33 -20.44 0.09
C ILE A 255 -5.36 -21.15 1.03
N ILE A 256 -4.12 -21.42 0.59
CA ILE A 256 -3.11 -22.10 1.41
C ILE A 256 -2.98 -21.44 2.78
N HIS A 257 -3.16 -22.25 3.83
CA HIS A 257 -3.02 -21.82 5.22
C HIS A 257 -1.62 -21.25 5.47
N GLY A 258 -1.55 -20.11 6.16
CA GLY A 258 -0.30 -19.41 6.46
C GLY A 258 0.13 -18.38 5.41
N PHE A 259 -0.53 -18.31 4.24
CA PHE A 259 -0.26 -17.23 3.30
C PHE A 259 -0.96 -15.94 3.73
N GLY A 260 -0.15 -14.93 4.05
CA GLY A 260 -0.63 -13.56 4.26
C GLY A 260 -1.24 -12.99 2.98
N ILE A 261 -2.09 -11.98 3.15
CA ILE A 261 -2.79 -11.30 2.04
C ILE A 261 -1.85 -10.81 0.93
N GLY A 262 -0.64 -10.33 1.29
CA GLY A 262 0.35 -9.91 0.30
C GLY A 262 0.84 -11.04 -0.61
N ALA A 263 0.94 -12.27 -0.09
CA ALA A 263 1.26 -13.44 -0.91
C ALA A 263 0.09 -13.77 -1.83
N GLN A 264 -1.15 -13.79 -1.32
CA GLN A 264 -2.33 -14.04 -2.14
C GLN A 264 -2.41 -13.06 -3.33
N ILE A 265 -2.24 -11.76 -3.11
CA ILE A 265 -2.24 -10.74 -4.18
C ILE A 265 -1.12 -11.00 -5.20
N ALA A 266 0.08 -11.38 -4.76
CA ALA A 266 1.15 -11.73 -5.68
C ALA A 266 0.80 -12.95 -6.55
N GLY A 267 0.14 -13.97 -5.98
CA GLY A 267 -0.41 -15.10 -6.72
C GLY A 267 -1.50 -14.70 -7.72
N MET A 268 -2.41 -13.80 -7.33
CA MET A 268 -3.43 -13.23 -8.22
C MET A 268 -2.79 -12.54 -9.44
N CYS A 269 -1.71 -11.78 -9.22
CA CYS A 269 -0.95 -11.14 -10.29
C CYS A 269 -0.29 -12.15 -11.25
N GLY A 270 0.15 -13.29 -10.74
CA GLY A 270 0.67 -14.40 -11.52
C GLY A 270 -0.38 -15.03 -12.43
N LEU A 271 -1.58 -15.26 -11.91
CA LEU A 271 -2.73 -15.77 -12.67
C LEU A 271 -3.16 -14.78 -13.76
N LEU A 272 -3.18 -13.48 -13.48
CA LEU A 272 -3.42 -12.46 -14.50
C LEU A 272 -2.32 -12.46 -15.57
N ALA A 273 -1.05 -12.68 -15.21
CA ALA A 273 0.02 -12.83 -16.20
C ALA A 273 -0.23 -14.01 -17.14
N ILE A 274 -0.66 -15.15 -16.60
CA ILE A 274 -1.00 -16.34 -17.40
C ILE A 274 -2.17 -16.00 -18.34
N ALA A 275 -3.25 -15.41 -17.81
CA ALA A 275 -4.41 -14.99 -18.60
C ALA A 275 -4.02 -14.09 -19.79
N MET A 276 -3.19 -13.07 -19.56
CA MET A 276 -2.72 -12.17 -20.63
C MET A 276 -1.85 -12.90 -21.67
N LYS A 277 -0.95 -13.79 -21.24
CA LYS A 277 -0.07 -14.53 -22.17
C LYS A 277 -0.85 -15.50 -23.05
N GLU A 278 -1.86 -16.16 -22.48
CA GLU A 278 -2.66 -17.15 -23.19
C GLU A 278 -3.89 -16.56 -23.89
N GLN A 279 -4.03 -15.23 -23.85
CA GLN A 279 -5.17 -14.53 -24.43
C GLN A 279 -6.52 -15.03 -23.88
N ARG A 280 -6.58 -15.23 -22.56
CA ARG A 280 -7.76 -15.67 -21.81
C ARG A 280 -8.29 -14.57 -20.91
N VAL A 281 -9.60 -14.44 -20.80
CA VAL A 281 -10.23 -13.61 -19.77
C VAL A 281 -10.08 -14.34 -18.43
N LEU A 282 -9.40 -13.71 -17.47
CA LEU A 282 -9.38 -14.19 -16.09
C LEU A 282 -10.78 -14.03 -15.49
N VAL A 283 -11.30 -15.07 -14.82
CA VAL A 283 -12.55 -15.06 -14.07
C VAL A 283 -12.32 -15.69 -12.70
N THR A 284 -12.80 -15.03 -11.65
CA THR A 284 -12.48 -15.41 -10.27
C THR A 284 -13.73 -15.78 -9.49
N ASN A 285 -13.63 -16.89 -8.76
CA ASN A 285 -14.73 -17.46 -8.00
C ASN A 285 -14.53 -17.22 -6.50
N TYR A 286 -13.96 -18.17 -5.76
CA TYR A 286 -13.87 -18.07 -4.30
C TYR A 286 -12.67 -17.24 -3.81
N TYR A 287 -12.95 -16.28 -2.92
CA TYR A 287 -11.98 -15.54 -2.12
C TYR A 287 -12.22 -15.77 -0.63
N ASN A 288 -11.42 -16.63 -0.01
CA ASN A 288 -11.58 -17.01 1.40
C ASN A 288 -11.58 -15.81 2.36
N ARG A 289 -10.82 -14.75 2.07
CA ARG A 289 -10.73 -13.57 2.94
C ARG A 289 -11.95 -12.66 2.92
N ALA A 290 -12.85 -12.80 1.93
CA ALA A 290 -14.14 -12.10 1.90
C ALA A 290 -15.30 -12.93 2.49
N ASP A 291 -15.02 -14.09 3.07
CA ASP A 291 -16.04 -14.94 3.68
C ASP A 291 -16.22 -14.59 5.16
N HIS A 292 -16.82 -13.44 5.42
CA HIS A 292 -17.16 -12.95 6.76
C HIS A 292 -18.42 -12.06 6.70
N ALA A 293 -18.94 -11.67 7.87
CA ALA A 293 -20.24 -11.01 7.99
C ALA A 293 -20.30 -9.61 7.35
N GLY A 294 -19.19 -8.87 7.36
CA GLY A 294 -19.09 -7.59 6.66
C GLY A 294 -19.32 -7.66 5.14
N CYS A 295 -18.91 -8.75 4.49
CA CYS A 295 -19.21 -8.98 3.07
C CYS A 295 -20.59 -9.66 2.91
N LYS A 296 -21.53 -8.97 2.24
CA LYS A 296 -22.93 -9.40 2.13
C LYS A 296 -23.33 -9.76 0.68
N GLY A 297 -24.41 -10.54 0.56
CA GLY A 297 -25.05 -10.87 -0.72
C GLY A 297 -24.09 -11.53 -1.72
N ALA A 298 -24.22 -11.17 -3.01
CA ALA A 298 -23.40 -11.71 -4.10
C ALA A 298 -21.89 -11.39 -4.00
N SER A 299 -21.50 -10.47 -3.11
CA SER A 299 -20.09 -10.12 -2.90
C SER A 299 -19.43 -10.94 -1.79
N ARG A 300 -20.21 -11.66 -0.97
CA ARG A 300 -19.64 -12.52 0.08
C ARG A 300 -18.75 -13.58 -0.53
N SER A 301 -17.57 -13.78 0.05
CA SER A 301 -16.57 -14.74 -0.43
C SER A 301 -16.03 -14.45 -1.82
N HIS A 302 -16.16 -13.22 -2.31
CA HIS A 302 -15.67 -12.80 -3.62
C HIS A 302 -14.80 -11.55 -3.50
N TRP A 303 -13.85 -11.40 -4.43
CA TRP A 303 -12.99 -10.21 -4.52
C TRP A 303 -13.80 -8.90 -4.66
N SER A 304 -14.98 -8.99 -5.28
CA SER A 304 -15.96 -7.91 -5.44
C SER A 304 -16.40 -7.25 -4.14
N CYS A 305 -16.25 -7.92 -2.99
CA CYS A 305 -16.46 -7.28 -1.69
C CYS A 305 -15.52 -6.09 -1.47
N TYR A 306 -14.29 -6.15 -1.99
CA TYR A 306 -13.28 -5.12 -1.75
C TYR A 306 -13.00 -4.25 -2.97
N PHE A 307 -12.86 -4.86 -4.14
CA PHE A 307 -12.53 -4.16 -5.37
C PHE A 307 -13.31 -4.73 -6.54
N PHE A 308 -13.44 -3.97 -7.61
CA PHE A 308 -14.22 -4.40 -8.77
C PHE A 308 -13.68 -5.72 -9.36
N PRO A 309 -14.56 -6.60 -9.85
CA PRO A 309 -14.16 -7.90 -10.39
C PRO A 309 -13.19 -7.74 -11.57
N GLU A 310 -12.41 -8.76 -11.88
CA GLU A 310 -11.41 -8.76 -12.94
C GLU A 310 -11.97 -8.59 -14.38
N THR A 311 -13.27 -8.79 -14.59
CA THR A 311 -13.98 -8.74 -15.88
C THR A 311 -15.46 -8.39 -15.67
N SER A 312 -16.22 -8.23 -16.76
CA SER A 312 -17.65 -7.92 -16.75
C SER A 312 -18.52 -9.08 -16.24
N VAL A 313 -19.74 -8.76 -15.80
CA VAL A 313 -20.71 -9.76 -15.28
C VAL A 313 -21.10 -10.75 -16.38
N GLU A 314 -21.23 -10.30 -17.62
CA GLU A 314 -21.55 -11.13 -18.78
C GLU A 314 -20.47 -12.19 -19.01
N CYS A 315 -19.20 -11.79 -18.94
CA CYS A 315 -18.06 -12.71 -19.10
C CYS A 315 -17.95 -13.69 -17.94
N ARG A 316 -18.21 -13.25 -16.71
CA ARG A 316 -18.27 -14.15 -15.54
C ARG A 316 -19.37 -15.20 -15.70
N ASN A 317 -20.58 -14.77 -16.06
CA ASN A 317 -21.72 -15.67 -16.25
C ASN A 317 -21.42 -16.70 -17.35
N ARG A 318 -20.86 -16.25 -18.48
CA ARG A 318 -20.46 -17.14 -19.57
C ARG A 318 -19.38 -18.13 -19.16
N ALA A 319 -18.37 -17.69 -18.44
CA ALA A 319 -17.32 -18.57 -17.95
C ALA A 319 -17.88 -19.65 -17.01
N PHE A 320 -18.78 -19.26 -16.08
CA PHE A 320 -19.44 -20.19 -15.17
C PHE A 320 -20.45 -21.11 -15.85
N GLU A 321 -21.08 -20.69 -16.94
CA GLU A 321 -21.85 -21.61 -17.79
C GLU A 321 -20.92 -22.66 -18.43
N LEU A 322 -19.80 -22.22 -19.01
CA LEU A 322 -18.85 -23.08 -19.71
C LEU A 322 -18.12 -24.05 -18.78
N MET A 323 -17.80 -23.65 -17.55
CA MET A 323 -17.09 -24.53 -16.61
C MET A 323 -17.87 -25.80 -16.27
N THR A 324 -19.21 -25.78 -16.37
CA THR A 324 -20.05 -26.96 -16.15
C THR A 324 -20.00 -27.97 -17.30
N ARG A 325 -19.48 -27.56 -18.46
CA ARG A 325 -19.46 -28.36 -19.69
C ARG A 325 -18.10 -29.04 -19.88
N LYS A 326 -18.06 -30.36 -19.75
CA LYS A 326 -16.83 -31.15 -19.96
C LYS A 326 -16.12 -30.83 -21.29
N LYS A 327 -16.89 -30.67 -22.38
CA LYS A 327 -16.37 -30.32 -23.72
C LYS A 327 -15.59 -29.01 -23.74
N ALA A 328 -15.93 -28.04 -22.89
CA ALA A 328 -15.23 -26.74 -22.81
C ALA A 328 -13.84 -26.85 -22.17
N TRP A 329 -13.63 -27.86 -21.32
CA TRP A 329 -12.32 -28.19 -20.78
C TRP A 329 -11.48 -28.97 -21.80
N GLU A 330 -12.09 -29.98 -22.42
CA GLU A 330 -11.42 -30.85 -23.41
C GLU A 330 -10.91 -30.07 -24.64
N ASN A 331 -11.64 -29.03 -25.08
CA ASN A 331 -11.23 -28.18 -26.19
C ASN A 331 -10.39 -26.96 -25.78
N GLY A 332 -10.03 -26.84 -24.49
CA GLY A 332 -9.21 -25.75 -23.95
C GLY A 332 -9.87 -24.37 -23.92
N MET A 333 -11.20 -24.27 -24.11
CA MET A 333 -11.95 -23.02 -23.99
C MET A 333 -11.93 -22.51 -22.54
N VAL A 334 -11.96 -23.42 -21.57
CA VAL A 334 -11.78 -23.15 -20.15
C VAL A 334 -10.49 -23.82 -19.67
N THR A 335 -9.75 -23.11 -18.83
CA THR A 335 -8.65 -23.65 -18.02
C THR A 335 -8.84 -23.25 -16.57
N GLY A 336 -8.25 -24.02 -15.66
CA GLY A 336 -8.28 -23.79 -14.23
C GLY A 336 -6.87 -23.60 -13.66
N LYS A 337 -6.80 -23.31 -12.37
CA LYS A 337 -5.52 -23.14 -11.65
C LYS A 337 -4.64 -24.37 -11.77
N ASP A 338 -5.22 -25.57 -11.71
CA ASP A 338 -4.51 -26.85 -11.70
C ASP A 338 -3.85 -27.19 -13.05
N ASN A 339 -4.16 -26.43 -14.11
CA ASN A 339 -3.46 -26.54 -15.38
C ASN A 339 -2.05 -25.94 -15.34
N TYR A 340 -1.67 -25.24 -14.25
CA TYR A 340 -0.41 -24.52 -14.13
C TYR A 340 0.35 -24.94 -12.88
N THR A 341 1.67 -25.02 -12.99
CA THR A 341 2.54 -25.28 -11.85
C THR A 341 2.64 -24.06 -10.94
N THR A 342 2.92 -24.32 -9.65
CA THR A 342 3.26 -23.26 -8.69
C THR A 342 4.39 -22.35 -9.22
N LYS A 343 5.38 -22.91 -9.92
CA LYS A 343 6.48 -22.10 -10.48
C LYS A 343 5.98 -21.13 -11.55
N GLU A 344 5.03 -21.52 -12.38
CA GLU A 344 4.46 -20.64 -13.42
C GLU A 344 3.63 -19.50 -12.82
N ILE A 345 2.85 -19.78 -11.79
CA ILE A 345 2.04 -18.77 -11.10
C ILE A 345 2.95 -17.77 -10.35
N TRP A 346 3.89 -18.26 -9.54
CA TRP A 346 4.66 -17.41 -8.62
C TRP A 346 5.95 -16.84 -9.20
N ALA A 347 6.51 -17.53 -10.20
CA ALA A 347 7.82 -17.23 -10.76
C ALA A 347 7.85 -17.36 -12.29
N GLY A 348 6.69 -17.38 -12.96
CA GLY A 348 6.62 -17.43 -14.41
C GLY A 348 7.17 -16.18 -15.08
N HIS A 349 7.27 -16.26 -16.40
CA HIS A 349 7.55 -15.09 -17.23
C HIS A 349 6.36 -14.14 -17.22
N VAL A 350 6.66 -12.85 -17.08
CA VAL A 350 5.70 -11.75 -17.21
C VAL A 350 5.27 -11.58 -18.68
N PRO A 351 4.09 -11.01 -18.97
CA PRO A 351 3.67 -10.75 -20.35
C PRO A 351 4.64 -9.80 -21.06
N ARG A 352 4.98 -10.12 -22.32
CA ARG A 352 5.94 -9.36 -23.14
C ARG A 352 5.30 -8.60 -24.31
N ILE A 353 3.97 -8.52 -24.34
CA ILE A 353 3.21 -7.76 -25.35
C ILE A 353 3.59 -6.27 -25.41
N TRP A 354 4.21 -5.73 -24.35
CA TRP A 354 4.72 -4.35 -24.30
C TRP A 354 6.26 -4.24 -24.42
N GLY A 355 6.94 -5.30 -24.84
CA GLY A 355 8.41 -5.34 -24.87
C GLY A 355 9.02 -5.47 -23.47
N ASN A 356 10.04 -4.66 -23.17
CA ASN A 356 10.79 -4.70 -21.91
C ASN A 356 10.78 -3.34 -21.16
N PRO A 357 9.61 -2.80 -20.79
CA PRO A 357 9.49 -1.45 -20.20
C PRO A 357 10.29 -1.26 -18.91
N TRP A 358 10.52 -2.34 -18.16
CA TRP A 358 11.33 -2.34 -16.94
C TRP A 358 12.79 -1.92 -17.13
N VAL A 359 13.32 -1.96 -18.36
CA VAL A 359 14.68 -1.47 -18.67
C VAL A 359 14.81 0.04 -18.46
N HIS A 360 13.69 0.78 -18.52
CA HIS A 360 13.66 2.23 -18.34
C HIS A 360 13.30 2.66 -16.92
N LEU A 361 13.15 1.71 -15.98
CA LEU A 361 12.85 2.05 -14.59
C LEU A 361 14.03 2.76 -13.94
N GLN A 362 13.77 3.98 -13.47
CA GLN A 362 14.76 4.76 -12.73
C GLN A 362 14.81 4.33 -11.26
N PRO A 363 16.00 4.38 -10.62
CA PRO A 363 16.16 3.97 -9.24
C PRO A 363 15.61 5.03 -8.27
N THR A 364 14.50 4.70 -7.61
CA THR A 364 13.85 5.58 -6.61
C THR A 364 13.78 4.96 -5.22
N THR A 365 14.36 3.77 -5.05
CA THR A 365 14.46 3.09 -3.76
C THR A 365 15.82 3.32 -3.14
N GLU A 366 15.84 3.71 -1.87
CA GLU A 366 17.05 4.00 -1.12
C GLU A 366 17.23 3.05 0.06
N ILE A 367 18.47 2.60 0.29
CA ILE A 367 18.88 1.85 1.47
C ILE A 367 20.19 2.45 1.99
N ASN A 368 20.26 2.73 3.29
CA ASN A 368 21.47 3.24 3.96
C ASN A 368 22.11 4.47 3.27
N GLY A 369 21.31 5.41 2.76
CA GLY A 369 21.82 6.62 2.11
C GLY A 369 22.13 6.46 0.62
N SER A 370 21.99 5.26 0.05
CA SER A 370 22.34 4.96 -1.35
C SER A 370 21.14 4.48 -2.15
N LEU A 371 20.97 5.01 -3.37
CA LEU A 371 19.95 4.52 -4.31
C LEU A 371 20.31 3.12 -4.81
N ILE A 372 19.31 2.25 -4.86
CA ILE A 372 19.44 0.92 -5.45
C ILE A 372 19.34 1.04 -6.96
N THR A 373 20.48 1.09 -7.64
CA THR A 373 20.57 1.16 -9.11
C THR A 373 20.38 -0.20 -9.77
N HIS A 374 20.70 -1.28 -9.07
CA HIS A 374 20.63 -2.64 -9.60
C HIS A 374 19.76 -3.52 -8.69
N HIS A 375 18.72 -4.10 -9.29
CA HIS A 375 17.82 -5.02 -8.61
C HIS A 375 17.46 -6.12 -9.60
N ARG A 376 17.63 -7.39 -9.20
CA ARG A 376 17.25 -8.52 -10.07
C ARG A 376 15.73 -8.54 -10.27
N LYS A 377 15.27 -9.12 -11.38
CA LYS A 377 13.83 -9.33 -11.65
C LYS A 377 12.97 -8.06 -11.69
N MET A 378 13.49 -6.99 -12.31
CA MET A 378 12.74 -5.74 -12.53
C MET A 378 11.49 -5.95 -13.40
N ASP A 379 11.51 -6.95 -14.27
CA ASP A 379 10.36 -7.41 -15.04
C ASP A 379 9.18 -7.78 -14.13
N ARG A 380 9.45 -8.56 -13.07
CA ARG A 380 8.44 -8.93 -12.08
C ARG A 380 8.01 -7.75 -11.22
N ARG A 381 8.93 -6.85 -10.86
CA ARG A 381 8.59 -5.62 -10.12
C ARG A 381 7.57 -4.79 -10.86
N TRP A 382 7.87 -4.55 -12.12
CA TRP A 382 7.02 -3.79 -13.01
C TRP A 382 5.66 -4.49 -13.17
N TRP A 383 5.64 -5.79 -13.48
CA TRP A 383 4.39 -6.52 -13.69
C TRP A 383 3.52 -6.60 -12.43
N LEU A 384 4.10 -6.91 -11.27
CA LEU A 384 3.36 -6.96 -10.00
C LEU A 384 2.67 -5.63 -9.71
N ALA A 385 3.34 -4.50 -9.98
CA ALA A 385 2.74 -3.19 -9.84
C ALA A 385 1.55 -2.98 -10.79
N GLN A 386 1.70 -3.34 -12.07
CA GLN A 386 0.62 -3.20 -13.07
C GLN A 386 -0.58 -4.11 -12.74
N ALA A 387 -0.33 -5.37 -12.46
CA ALA A 387 -1.38 -6.34 -12.15
C ALA A 387 -2.14 -5.98 -10.86
N THR A 388 -1.42 -5.59 -9.80
CA THR A 388 -2.05 -5.13 -8.54
C THR A 388 -2.91 -3.90 -8.79
N ARG A 389 -2.42 -2.94 -9.59
CA ARG A 389 -3.15 -1.72 -9.94
C ARG A 389 -4.46 -2.02 -10.67
N TYR A 390 -4.45 -2.98 -11.58
CA TYR A 390 -5.64 -3.40 -12.31
C TYR A 390 -6.66 -4.13 -11.41
N LEU A 391 -6.18 -5.11 -10.63
CA LEU A 391 -7.03 -5.88 -9.70
C LEU A 391 -7.66 -5.01 -8.61
N MET A 392 -7.02 -3.89 -8.26
CA MET A 392 -7.49 -2.92 -7.25
C MET A 392 -7.96 -1.59 -7.86
N ARG A 393 -8.33 -1.55 -9.15
CA ARG A 393 -8.60 -0.32 -9.90
C ARG A 393 -9.69 0.58 -9.29
N PHE A 394 -10.78 -0.02 -8.83
CA PHE A 394 -11.86 0.67 -8.14
C PHE A 394 -12.20 -0.03 -6.84
N GLN A 395 -12.31 0.76 -5.78
CA GLN A 395 -12.78 0.33 -4.47
C GLN A 395 -14.29 0.10 -4.55
N SER A 396 -14.77 -0.98 -3.91
CA SER A 396 -16.19 -1.20 -3.69
C SER A 396 -16.76 -0.16 -2.71
N LYS A 397 -18.09 -0.06 -2.64
CA LYS A 397 -18.78 0.67 -1.57
C LYS A 397 -18.26 0.27 -0.17
N TYR A 398 -18.14 -1.04 0.09
CA TYR A 398 -17.66 -1.57 1.38
C TYR A 398 -16.24 -1.10 1.73
N THR A 399 -15.31 -1.16 0.77
CA THR A 399 -13.93 -0.68 1.02
C THR A 399 -13.87 0.83 1.21
N CYS A 400 -14.71 1.58 0.51
CA CYS A 400 -14.84 3.02 0.74
C CYS A 400 -15.33 3.33 2.16
N GLU A 401 -16.33 2.58 2.66
CA GLU A 401 -16.84 2.73 4.03
C GLU A 401 -15.77 2.41 5.07
N LEU A 402 -15.01 1.32 4.90
CA LEU A 402 -13.86 1.00 5.76
C LEU A 402 -12.85 2.15 5.83
N LEU A 403 -12.55 2.78 4.69
CA LEU A 403 -11.67 3.94 4.64
C LEU A 403 -12.26 5.18 5.28
N ASN A 404 -13.57 5.42 5.14
CA ASN A 404 -14.23 6.53 5.82
C ASN A 404 -14.14 6.37 7.34
N SER A 405 -14.40 5.17 7.87
CA SER A 405 -14.28 4.88 9.29
C SER A 405 -12.84 5.07 9.78
N ALA A 406 -11.84 4.64 9.00
CA ALA A 406 -10.43 4.82 9.33
C ALA A 406 -10.01 6.31 9.33
N ARG A 407 -10.40 7.06 8.29
CA ARG A 407 -10.12 8.52 8.19
C ARG A 407 -10.83 9.30 9.29
N HIS A 408 -12.06 8.94 9.62
CA HIS A 408 -12.80 9.63 10.67
C HIS A 408 -12.14 9.41 12.04
N LYS A 409 -11.77 8.16 12.38
CA LYS A 409 -11.04 7.88 13.62
C LYS A 409 -9.68 8.59 13.70
N ALA A 410 -8.97 8.71 12.57
CA ALA A 410 -7.65 9.33 12.56
C ALA A 410 -7.68 10.86 12.49
N PHE A 411 -8.55 11.43 11.65
CA PHE A 411 -8.51 12.85 11.28
C PHE A 411 -9.80 13.60 11.60
N GLY A 412 -10.86 12.93 12.08
CA GLY A 412 -12.17 13.52 12.27
C GLY A 412 -12.17 14.70 13.25
N LEU A 413 -11.46 14.60 14.36
CA LEU A 413 -11.34 15.69 15.33
C LEU A 413 -10.65 16.91 14.71
N GLN A 414 -9.55 16.69 13.97
CA GLN A 414 -8.83 17.76 13.31
C GLN A 414 -9.67 18.40 12.19
N ALA A 415 -10.40 17.58 11.42
CA ALA A 415 -11.33 18.05 10.42
C ALA A 415 -12.45 18.91 11.04
N ALA A 416 -13.02 18.48 12.15
CA ALA A 416 -14.07 19.21 12.87
C ALA A 416 -13.54 20.55 13.37
N GLU A 417 -12.33 20.56 13.95
CA GLU A 417 -11.69 21.78 14.41
C GLU A 417 -11.49 22.79 13.27
N MET A 418 -11.00 22.35 12.10
CA MET A 418 -10.83 23.22 10.94
C MET A 418 -12.15 23.78 10.43
N VAL A 419 -13.18 22.92 10.28
CA VAL A 419 -14.51 23.35 9.83
C VAL A 419 -15.06 24.41 10.77
N LEU A 420 -14.99 24.20 12.09
CA LEU A 420 -15.45 25.17 13.08
C LEU A 420 -14.57 26.43 13.18
N LYS A 421 -13.28 26.39 12.80
CA LYS A 421 -12.46 27.62 12.65
C LYS A 421 -12.98 28.51 11.52
N THR A 422 -13.41 27.88 10.42
CA THR A 422 -13.84 28.60 9.21
C THR A 422 -15.32 28.97 9.21
N PHE A 423 -16.13 28.28 10.03
CA PHE A 423 -17.57 28.48 10.09
C PHE A 423 -17.91 29.73 10.93
N LYS A 424 -18.56 30.71 10.31
CA LYS A 424 -18.94 32.00 10.95
C LYS A 424 -20.46 32.18 11.17
N GLY A 425 -21.29 31.16 10.92
CA GLY A 425 -22.76 31.28 10.94
C GLY A 425 -23.46 30.33 11.93
N GLU A 426 -24.79 30.31 11.91
CA GLU A 426 -25.62 29.25 12.51
C GLU A 426 -25.79 28.10 11.50
N TRP A 427 -26.00 26.87 11.98
CA TRP A 427 -26.24 25.71 11.10
C TRP A 427 -27.53 25.95 10.33
N SER A 428 -27.47 25.96 8.99
CA SER A 428 -28.60 26.35 8.15
C SER A 428 -29.83 25.49 8.44
N LYS A 429 -30.98 26.13 8.67
CA LYS A 429 -32.28 25.47 8.70
C LYS A 429 -32.69 25.21 7.27
N GLN A 430 -32.61 23.95 6.83
CA GLN A 430 -32.79 23.49 5.45
C GLN A 430 -31.83 24.14 4.43
N VAL A 431 -30.92 23.34 3.88
CA VAL A 431 -30.36 23.65 2.57
C VAL A 431 -31.47 23.34 1.58
N SER A 432 -32.22 24.34 1.13
CA SER A 432 -33.01 24.16 -0.10
C SER A 432 -32.03 23.73 -1.19
N ASP A 433 -32.36 22.65 -1.90
CA ASP A 433 -31.52 22.10 -2.98
C ASP A 433 -31.31 23.13 -4.13
N GLU A 434 -32.00 24.26 -4.07
CA GLU A 434 -32.01 25.35 -5.04
C GLU A 434 -30.82 26.32 -4.96
N SER A 435 -29.88 26.18 -4.00
CA SER A 435 -28.79 27.17 -3.81
C SER A 435 -27.36 26.68 -4.01
N LYS A 436 -27.12 25.39 -4.32
CA LYS A 436 -25.76 24.91 -4.57
C LYS A 436 -25.36 25.18 -6.01
N TYR A 437 -24.33 26.01 -6.21
CA TYR A 437 -23.78 26.29 -7.54
C TYR A 437 -23.31 25.00 -8.25
N ASP A 438 -23.48 24.94 -9.58
CA ASP A 438 -23.05 23.82 -10.42
C ASP A 438 -21.59 23.40 -10.14
N ILE A 439 -20.70 24.36 -9.88
CA ILE A 439 -19.29 24.06 -9.57
C ILE A 439 -19.13 23.25 -8.28
N GLU A 440 -19.94 23.53 -7.24
CA GLU A 440 -19.92 22.81 -5.97
C GLU A 440 -20.48 21.39 -6.13
N GLN A 441 -21.61 21.29 -6.85
CA GLN A 441 -22.31 20.03 -7.05
C GLN A 441 -21.56 19.08 -7.99
N ILE A 442 -20.95 19.61 -9.06
CA ILE A 442 -20.47 18.81 -10.18
C ILE A 442 -18.93 18.70 -10.18
N VAL A 443 -18.22 19.81 -9.92
CA VAL A 443 -16.75 19.86 -10.01
C VAL A 443 -16.11 19.53 -8.67
N TRP A 444 -16.45 20.31 -7.63
CA TRP A 444 -15.84 20.17 -6.32
C TRP A 444 -16.33 18.93 -5.58
N SER A 445 -17.49 18.36 -5.92
CA SER A 445 -17.94 17.08 -5.35
C SER A 445 -17.01 15.90 -5.62
N ASN A 446 -16.15 15.98 -6.65
CA ASN A 446 -15.19 14.95 -7.04
C ASN A 446 -13.80 15.10 -6.39
N HIS A 447 -13.66 15.92 -5.34
CA HIS A 447 -12.39 16.02 -4.61
C HIS A 447 -12.06 14.72 -3.85
N LYS A 448 -10.76 14.45 -3.66
CA LYS A 448 -10.33 13.37 -2.77
C LYS A 448 -10.68 13.74 -1.32
N PRO A 449 -11.06 12.76 -0.48
CA PRO A 449 -11.27 13.02 0.93
C PRO A 449 -10.04 13.70 1.55
N TRP A 450 -10.29 14.71 2.37
CA TRP A 450 -9.25 15.39 3.11
C TRP A 450 -8.58 14.42 4.10
N ILE A 451 -7.25 14.49 4.15
CA ILE A 451 -6.42 13.86 5.18
C ILE A 451 -5.36 14.87 5.60
N GLN A 452 -4.80 14.71 6.80
CA GLN A 452 -3.66 15.52 7.23
C GLN A 452 -2.49 15.34 6.25
N ARG A 453 -1.94 16.46 5.77
CA ARG A 453 -0.76 16.49 4.90
C ARG A 453 0.24 17.57 5.36
N PRO A 454 1.55 17.35 5.17
CA PRO A 454 2.15 16.12 4.66
C PRO A 454 2.09 14.98 5.69
N ILE A 455 1.87 13.75 5.23
CA ILE A 455 1.85 12.55 6.06
C ILE A 455 2.79 11.48 5.49
N LEU A 456 3.54 10.84 6.38
CA LEU A 456 4.42 9.73 6.08
C LEU A 456 3.70 8.43 6.44
N SER A 457 3.60 7.49 5.51
CA SER A 457 3.22 6.12 5.86
C SER A 457 4.46 5.29 6.21
N MET A 458 4.37 4.53 7.29
CA MET A 458 5.46 3.68 7.75
C MET A 458 4.92 2.29 8.06
N HIS A 459 5.44 1.29 7.34
CA HIS A 459 5.09 -0.11 7.60
C HIS A 459 6.23 -0.82 8.33
N VAL A 460 5.99 -1.14 9.61
CA VAL A 460 6.98 -1.77 10.49
C VAL A 460 6.66 -3.24 10.61
N ARG A 461 7.35 -4.06 9.81
CA ARG A 461 7.19 -5.53 9.84
C ARG A 461 8.25 -6.17 10.73
N MET A 462 7.79 -6.72 11.84
CA MET A 462 8.58 -7.46 12.84
C MET A 462 7.93 -8.83 13.10
N GLY A 463 8.60 -9.72 13.86
CA GLY A 463 8.06 -11.02 14.28
C GLY A 463 8.67 -12.21 13.51
N ASP A 464 7.84 -13.19 13.16
CA ASP A 464 8.19 -14.46 12.50
C ASP A 464 8.86 -14.33 11.12
N LYS A 465 8.81 -13.14 10.50
CA LYS A 465 9.45 -12.81 9.22
C LYS A 465 10.98 -12.79 9.28
N ALA A 466 11.58 -12.94 10.46
CA ALA A 466 13.02 -13.08 10.64
C ALA A 466 13.64 -14.23 9.82
N CYS A 467 12.85 -15.28 9.53
CA CYS A 467 13.28 -16.38 8.67
C CYS A 467 13.34 -16.01 7.17
N GLU A 468 12.67 -14.93 6.76
CA GLU A 468 12.58 -14.51 5.36
C GLU A 468 13.37 -13.23 5.07
N MET A 469 13.52 -12.35 6.05
CA MET A 469 14.24 -11.08 5.91
C MET A 469 14.88 -10.65 7.23
N LYS A 470 15.89 -9.79 7.14
CA LYS A 470 16.41 -9.10 8.32
C LYS A 470 15.30 -8.24 8.92
N VAL A 471 14.86 -8.61 10.13
CA VAL A 471 14.00 -7.77 10.96
C VAL A 471 14.84 -6.63 11.51
N VAL A 472 14.29 -5.43 11.46
CA VAL A 472 14.96 -4.20 11.88
C VAL A 472 14.12 -3.54 12.95
N GLU A 473 14.77 -3.04 14.00
CA GLU A 473 14.13 -2.36 15.11
C GLU A 473 13.48 -1.04 14.68
N PHE A 474 12.46 -0.60 15.43
CA PHE A 474 11.60 0.54 15.10
C PHE A 474 12.40 1.85 14.99
N GLU A 475 13.43 2.00 15.81
CA GLU A 475 14.32 3.13 15.93
C GLU A 475 14.98 3.46 14.58
N LYS A 476 15.31 2.44 13.77
CA LYS A 476 15.86 2.63 12.42
C LYS A 476 14.83 3.22 11.45
N TYR A 477 13.56 2.86 11.58
CA TYR A 477 12.49 3.48 10.78
C TYR A 477 12.34 4.95 11.16
N MET A 478 12.39 5.27 12.46
CA MET A 478 12.32 6.66 12.94
C MET A 478 13.51 7.50 12.50
N HIS A 479 14.73 6.94 12.44
CA HIS A 479 15.87 7.63 11.85
C HIS A 479 15.66 8.01 10.38
N LEU A 480 15.01 7.14 9.59
CA LEU A 480 14.63 7.45 8.21
C LEU A 480 13.55 8.54 8.16
N ALA A 481 12.57 8.49 9.07
CA ALA A 481 11.52 9.52 9.18
C ALA A 481 12.09 10.89 9.52
N ASP A 482 13.00 10.97 10.48
CA ASP A 482 13.71 12.21 10.84
C ASP A 482 14.51 12.77 9.68
N ARG A 483 15.11 11.89 8.86
CA ARG A 483 15.84 12.32 7.66
C ARG A 483 14.91 12.92 6.60
N ILE A 484 13.71 12.37 6.42
CA ILE A 484 12.70 13.00 5.55
C ILE A 484 12.29 14.35 6.14
N ARG A 485 12.00 14.43 7.45
CA ARG A 485 11.62 15.66 8.14
C ARG A 485 12.66 16.78 8.04
N LYS A 486 13.95 16.45 8.02
CA LYS A 486 15.03 17.44 7.76
C LYS A 486 14.86 18.17 6.42
N ARG A 487 14.33 17.49 5.40
CA ARG A 487 14.04 18.08 4.08
C ARG A 487 12.62 18.65 3.99
N PHE A 488 11.69 18.10 4.75
CA PHE A 488 10.29 18.54 4.81
C PHE A 488 9.91 18.87 6.26
N PRO A 489 10.26 20.06 6.78
CA PRO A 489 10.09 20.39 8.20
C PRO A 489 8.64 20.33 8.70
N ASN A 490 7.66 20.53 7.81
CA ASN A 490 6.24 20.47 8.14
C ASN A 490 5.71 19.02 8.25
N LEU A 491 6.53 18.00 7.97
CA LEU A 491 6.18 16.60 8.17
C LEU A 491 6.24 16.24 9.65
N ASN A 492 5.08 16.28 10.30
CA ASN A 492 4.91 15.96 11.72
C ASN A 492 4.00 14.74 11.95
N SER A 493 3.41 14.18 10.90
CA SER A 493 2.40 13.13 10.99
C SER A 493 2.87 11.82 10.36
N ILE A 494 2.67 10.71 11.06
CA ILE A 494 2.99 9.35 10.59
C ILE A 494 1.77 8.44 10.70
N TRP A 495 1.40 7.78 9.60
CA TRP A 495 0.50 6.63 9.60
C TRP A 495 1.30 5.33 9.79
N ILE A 496 1.16 4.69 10.95
CA ILE A 496 1.86 3.46 11.31
C ILE A 496 1.00 2.25 10.94
N SER A 497 1.56 1.37 10.11
CA SER A 497 1.05 0.02 9.88
C SER A 497 1.98 -0.98 10.54
N THR A 498 1.47 -1.71 11.53
CA THR A 498 2.22 -2.76 12.21
C THR A 498 1.29 -3.71 12.96
N GLU A 499 1.74 -4.95 13.04
CA GLU A 499 1.09 -6.07 13.67
C GLU A 499 1.56 -6.21 15.12
N MET A 500 2.67 -5.56 15.50
CA MET A 500 3.29 -5.69 16.83
C MET A 500 2.84 -4.60 17.79
N GLN A 501 2.42 -5.00 18.99
CA GLN A 501 2.06 -4.07 20.06
C GLN A 501 3.27 -3.27 20.55
N GLU A 502 4.46 -3.89 20.60
CA GLU A 502 5.71 -3.24 21.03
C GLU A 502 6.00 -1.95 20.24
N VAL A 503 5.71 -1.96 18.93
CA VAL A 503 5.92 -0.77 18.08
C VAL A 503 4.99 0.36 18.50
N ILE A 504 3.74 0.05 18.85
CA ILE A 504 2.76 1.04 19.32
C ILE A 504 3.17 1.61 20.69
N ASP A 505 3.65 0.76 21.59
CA ASP A 505 4.09 1.20 22.92
C ASP A 505 5.28 2.15 22.84
N LYS A 506 6.21 1.89 21.90
CA LYS A 506 7.39 2.72 21.65
C LYS A 506 7.07 4.10 21.07
N LEU A 507 5.89 4.32 20.48
CA LEU A 507 5.50 5.62 19.89
C LEU A 507 5.56 6.75 20.92
N LYS A 508 5.29 6.47 22.20
CA LYS A 508 5.35 7.43 23.32
C LYS A 508 6.75 8.05 23.49
N SER A 509 7.79 7.37 23.02
CA SER A 509 9.18 7.86 23.06
C SER A 509 9.47 8.94 22.02
N TYR A 510 8.52 9.22 21.13
CA TYR A 510 8.66 10.17 20.02
C TYR A 510 7.58 11.27 20.07
N PRO A 511 7.49 12.07 21.14
CA PRO A 511 6.40 13.04 21.36
C PRO A 511 6.36 14.18 20.34
N SER A 512 7.43 14.39 19.56
CA SER A 512 7.47 15.39 18.47
C SER A 512 6.73 14.96 17.20
N TRP A 513 6.16 13.76 17.19
CA TRP A 513 5.45 13.18 16.04
C TRP A 513 3.99 12.86 16.41
N ASN A 514 3.09 13.17 15.50
CA ASN A 514 1.69 12.77 15.56
C ASN A 514 1.52 11.40 14.88
N PHE A 515 1.18 10.38 15.66
CA PHE A 515 1.00 9.03 15.13
C PHE A 515 -0.47 8.68 14.95
N TYR A 516 -0.79 8.11 13.79
CA TYR A 516 -2.09 7.53 13.46
C TYR A 516 -1.92 6.06 13.15
N TYR A 517 -2.84 5.23 13.62
CA TYR A 517 -2.85 3.79 13.36
C TYR A 517 -4.25 3.23 13.58
N THR A 518 -4.53 2.06 13.01
CA THR A 518 -5.82 1.39 13.20
C THR A 518 -5.96 0.81 14.61
N ASN A 519 -7.15 0.88 15.20
CA ASN A 519 -7.38 0.28 16.51
C ASN A 519 -7.75 -1.22 16.35
N VAL A 520 -6.76 -2.09 16.49
CA VAL A 520 -6.90 -3.56 16.46
C VAL A 520 -6.05 -4.17 17.55
N THR A 521 -6.45 -5.35 18.04
CA THR A 521 -5.58 -6.19 18.86
C THR A 521 -4.31 -6.50 18.08
N ARG A 522 -3.15 -6.42 18.73
CA ARG A 522 -1.85 -6.63 18.09
C ARG A 522 -1.13 -7.82 18.70
N GLN A 523 -0.21 -8.36 17.93
CA GLN A 523 0.69 -9.40 18.38
C GLN A 523 1.53 -8.92 19.57
N VAL A 524 1.63 -9.78 20.57
CA VAL A 524 2.52 -9.65 21.72
C VAL A 524 3.45 -10.86 21.74
N GLY A 525 4.74 -10.65 21.98
CA GLY A 525 5.74 -11.72 22.05
C GLY A 525 5.98 -12.42 20.71
N ASN A 526 6.18 -13.73 20.75
CA ASN A 526 6.67 -14.57 19.64
C ASN A 526 5.57 -15.37 18.91
N MET A 527 4.30 -14.95 19.04
CA MET A 527 3.19 -15.57 18.31
C MET A 527 3.47 -15.62 16.79
N SER A 528 3.05 -16.68 16.11
CA SER A 528 3.17 -16.70 14.63
C SER A 528 2.15 -15.76 14.00
N MET A 529 2.46 -15.21 12.83
CA MET A 529 1.49 -14.35 12.12
C MET A 529 0.20 -15.10 11.78
N ALA A 530 0.28 -16.39 11.47
CA ALA A 530 -0.90 -17.20 11.21
C ALA A 530 -1.80 -17.32 12.45
N ALA A 531 -1.22 -17.51 13.64
CA ALA A 531 -1.97 -17.57 14.89
C ALA A 531 -2.55 -16.20 15.26
N TYR A 532 -1.78 -15.12 15.06
CA TYR A 532 -2.26 -13.76 15.26
C TYR A 532 -3.42 -13.42 14.34
N GLU A 533 -3.29 -13.69 13.03
CA GLU A 533 -4.35 -13.46 12.05
C GLU A 533 -5.61 -14.28 12.39
N ALA A 534 -5.45 -15.54 12.81
CA ALA A 534 -6.56 -16.36 13.27
C ALA A 534 -7.26 -15.77 14.50
N SER A 535 -6.50 -15.21 15.46
CA SER A 535 -7.05 -14.58 16.67
C SER A 535 -7.87 -13.32 16.41
N LEU A 536 -7.57 -12.59 15.34
CA LEU A 536 -8.34 -11.41 14.91
C LEU A 536 -9.68 -11.77 14.27
N GLY A 537 -9.80 -13.00 13.78
CA GLY A 537 -10.86 -13.39 12.87
C GLY A 537 -10.66 -12.85 11.45
N ARG A 538 -11.37 -13.48 10.51
CA ARG A 538 -11.20 -13.27 9.07
C ARG A 538 -11.52 -11.84 8.60
N GLU A 539 -12.55 -11.23 9.20
CA GLU A 539 -12.96 -9.86 8.88
C GLU A 539 -11.87 -8.86 9.24
N THR A 540 -11.49 -8.78 10.52
CA THR A 540 -10.45 -7.85 10.99
C THR A 540 -9.09 -8.16 10.35
N GLY A 541 -8.74 -9.45 10.22
CA GLY A 541 -7.51 -9.90 9.57
C GLY A 541 -7.41 -9.56 8.07
N THR A 542 -8.51 -9.15 7.43
CA THR A 542 -8.53 -8.73 6.02
C THR A 542 -8.77 -7.22 5.88
N ASN A 543 -9.77 -6.67 6.57
CA ASN A 543 -10.11 -5.25 6.54
C ASN A 543 -8.94 -4.39 7.00
N ASN A 544 -8.30 -4.74 8.12
CA ASN A 544 -7.23 -3.95 8.70
C ASN A 544 -6.01 -3.79 7.77
N PRO A 545 -5.43 -4.87 7.19
CA PRO A 545 -4.34 -4.69 6.24
C PRO A 545 -4.78 -3.90 5.00
N LEU A 546 -5.97 -4.16 4.42
CA LEU A 546 -6.42 -3.41 3.24
C LEU A 546 -6.58 -1.90 3.50
N VAL A 547 -7.12 -1.52 4.67
CA VAL A 547 -7.16 -0.12 5.10
C VAL A 547 -5.75 0.45 5.18
N ASN A 548 -4.83 -0.23 5.88
CA ASN A 548 -3.45 0.23 6.00
C ASN A 548 -2.74 0.34 4.64
N PHE A 549 -3.00 -0.58 3.72
CA PHE A 549 -2.48 -0.56 2.35
C PHE A 549 -2.93 0.71 1.62
N LEU A 550 -4.24 0.97 1.60
CA LEU A 550 -4.82 2.10 0.88
C LEU A 550 -4.46 3.45 1.53
N MET A 551 -4.36 3.52 2.86
CA MET A 551 -3.84 4.70 3.55
C MET A 551 -2.37 4.98 3.19
N ALA A 552 -1.55 3.93 3.04
CA ALA A 552 -0.18 4.07 2.56
C ALA A 552 -0.11 4.59 1.11
N LEU A 553 -1.08 4.25 0.26
CA LEU A 553 -1.16 4.80 -1.10
C LEU A 553 -1.50 6.29 -1.10
N GLU A 554 -2.26 6.78 -0.12
CA GLU A 554 -2.65 8.19 -0.03
C GLU A 554 -1.56 9.09 0.57
N ALA A 555 -0.71 8.55 1.45
CA ALA A 555 0.36 9.27 2.13
C ALA A 555 1.40 9.90 1.19
N ASP A 556 2.03 11.00 1.58
CA ASP A 556 3.00 11.71 0.75
C ASP A 556 4.31 10.93 0.62
N PHE A 557 4.81 10.39 1.74
CA PHE A 557 6.04 9.59 1.80
C PHE A 557 5.78 8.16 2.27
N PHE A 558 6.74 7.26 2.01
CA PHE A 558 6.66 5.88 2.47
C PHE A 558 8.00 5.33 2.97
N ILE A 559 7.98 4.70 4.15
CA ILE A 559 9.08 3.93 4.72
C ILE A 559 8.59 2.50 5.01
N GLY A 560 9.47 1.52 4.80
CA GLY A 560 9.13 0.10 4.92
C GLY A 560 10.35 -0.81 4.86
N ALA A 561 10.10 -2.11 4.83
CA ALA A 561 11.11 -3.14 4.63
C ALA A 561 10.96 -3.73 3.22
N LEU A 562 11.95 -3.54 2.34
CA LEU A 562 11.93 -4.03 0.95
C LEU A 562 11.77 -5.55 0.89
N GLY A 563 12.30 -6.29 1.87
CA GLY A 563 12.10 -7.75 1.98
C GLY A 563 10.65 -8.19 2.28
N SER A 564 9.72 -7.27 2.50
CA SER A 564 8.31 -7.56 2.68
C SER A 564 7.55 -7.46 1.36
N THR A 565 6.92 -8.57 0.92
CA THR A 565 6.00 -8.57 -0.21
C THR A 565 4.93 -7.48 -0.07
N TRP A 566 4.50 -7.20 1.15
CA TRP A 566 3.53 -6.14 1.43
C TRP A 566 4.05 -4.74 1.09
N CYS A 567 5.27 -4.41 1.53
CA CYS A 567 5.91 -3.13 1.17
C CYS A 567 6.16 -3.04 -0.33
N TYR A 568 6.51 -4.16 -0.97
CA TYR A 568 6.73 -4.22 -2.40
C TYR A 568 5.47 -3.90 -3.20
N LEU A 569 4.32 -4.43 -2.79
CA LEU A 569 3.01 -4.12 -3.38
C LEU A 569 2.61 -2.66 -3.14
N ILE A 570 2.82 -2.13 -1.92
CA ILE A 570 2.54 -0.72 -1.60
C ILE A 570 3.39 0.20 -2.48
N ASP A 571 4.70 -0.04 -2.55
CA ASP A 571 5.61 0.74 -3.38
C ASP A 571 5.23 0.66 -4.87
N GLY A 572 4.97 -0.54 -5.41
CA GLY A 572 4.50 -0.71 -6.79
C GLY A 572 3.20 0.05 -7.07
N MET A 573 2.25 0.01 -6.15
CA MET A 573 1.01 0.79 -6.26
C MET A 573 1.27 2.28 -6.20
N ARG A 574 2.13 2.78 -5.30
CA ARG A 574 2.51 4.20 -5.26
C ARG A 574 3.17 4.65 -6.58
N ASN A 575 4.06 3.83 -7.14
CA ASN A 575 4.72 4.09 -8.42
C ASN A 575 3.79 4.02 -9.65
N THR A 576 2.65 3.35 -9.55
CA THR A 576 1.59 3.37 -10.59
C THR A 576 0.44 4.33 -10.24
N GLY A 577 0.63 5.15 -9.21
CA GLY A 577 -0.33 6.14 -8.71
C GLY A 577 0.25 7.55 -8.65
N GLY A 578 1.25 7.86 -9.49
CA GLY A 578 1.82 9.20 -9.62
C GLY A 578 2.85 9.56 -8.55
N LYS A 579 3.46 8.58 -7.88
CA LYS A 579 4.37 8.81 -6.74
C LYS A 579 5.76 8.23 -6.93
N VAL A 580 6.21 8.06 -8.18
CA VAL A 580 7.56 7.57 -8.47
C VAL A 580 8.62 8.46 -7.81
N MET A 581 8.48 9.78 -7.93
CA MET A 581 9.42 10.75 -7.39
C MET A 581 9.31 10.98 -5.87
N ALA A 582 8.28 10.45 -5.21
CA ALA A 582 8.21 10.47 -3.75
C ALA A 582 9.23 9.52 -3.11
N GLY A 583 9.73 8.55 -3.88
CA GLY A 583 10.73 7.59 -3.48
C GLY A 583 10.26 6.59 -2.43
N TYR A 584 11.12 5.62 -2.16
CA TYR A 584 10.93 4.62 -1.12
C TYR A 584 12.20 4.45 -0.28
N LEU A 585 12.13 4.80 0.99
CA LEU A 585 13.21 4.60 1.95
C LEU A 585 13.02 3.25 2.65
N SER A 586 13.96 2.33 2.45
CA SER A 586 13.89 1.00 3.04
C SER A 586 14.92 0.79 4.15
N VAL A 587 14.51 0.11 5.21
CA VAL A 587 15.40 -0.30 6.31
C VAL A 587 16.23 -1.55 6.01
N ASN A 588 15.85 -2.33 5.01
CA ASN A 588 16.55 -3.56 4.63
C ASN A 588 16.62 -3.77 3.12
N LYS A 589 17.51 -4.67 2.71
CA LYS A 589 17.57 -5.19 1.34
C LYS A 589 16.57 -6.34 1.17
N ASP A 590 16.06 -6.51 -0.04
CA ASP A 590 15.33 -7.71 -0.43
C ASP A 590 16.29 -8.75 -1.04
N ARG A 591 15.83 -9.99 -1.17
CA ARG A 591 16.55 -11.14 -1.76
C ARG A 591 17.01 -10.92 -3.21
N PHE A 592 16.49 -9.89 -3.88
CA PHE A 592 16.85 -9.53 -5.25
C PHE A 592 17.87 -8.38 -5.34
N CYS A 593 18.29 -7.79 -4.22
CA CYS A 593 19.36 -6.80 -4.19
C CYS A 593 20.72 -7.52 -4.17
N GLU A 594 21.51 -7.40 -5.23
CA GLU A 594 22.92 -7.77 -5.16
C GLU A 594 23.72 -6.75 -4.35
N THR A 595 24.74 -7.23 -3.64
CA THR A 595 25.79 -6.36 -3.11
C THR A 595 26.90 -6.37 -4.16
N MET A 596 27.10 -5.27 -4.89
CA MET A 596 28.42 -5.05 -5.48
C MET A 596 29.37 -4.89 -4.31
N LEU A 597 30.05 -5.97 -3.94
CA LEU A 597 31.40 -5.82 -3.44
C LEU A 597 32.18 -5.21 -4.61
N HIS A 598 32.66 -3.98 -4.46
CA HIS A 598 33.76 -3.51 -5.26
C HIS A 598 34.92 -4.49 -5.01
N ILE A 599 35.09 -5.45 -5.92
CA ILE A 599 36.27 -6.30 -5.97
C ILE A 599 37.25 -5.57 -6.88
N ASP A 600 37.96 -4.60 -6.32
CA ASP A 600 39.27 -4.23 -6.82
C ASP A 600 40.25 -5.29 -6.32
N ASN A 601 40.29 -6.44 -7.00
CA ASN A 601 41.44 -7.34 -7.00
C ASN A 601 41.27 -8.39 -8.10
N ALA A 602 42.17 -8.35 -9.08
CA ALA A 602 42.14 -9.14 -10.30
C ALA A 602 42.39 -10.65 -10.08
N ASP A 603 42.70 -11.12 -8.86
CA ASP A 603 43.11 -12.50 -8.62
C ASP A 603 42.00 -13.46 -8.17
N ALA A 604 40.77 -12.97 -7.93
CA ALA A 604 39.66 -13.84 -7.48
C ALA A 604 38.91 -14.58 -8.60
N ARG A 605 39.33 -14.45 -9.87
CA ARG A 605 38.64 -15.08 -11.02
C ARG A 605 38.95 -16.57 -11.22
N ILE A 606 39.92 -17.14 -10.52
CA ILE A 606 40.32 -18.55 -10.73
C ILE A 606 39.61 -19.51 -9.75
N SER A 607 39.11 -19.06 -8.59
CA SER A 607 38.54 -19.97 -7.58
C SER A 607 37.00 -20.13 -7.63
N LEU A 608 36.27 -19.32 -8.39
CA LEU A 608 34.80 -19.44 -8.53
C LEU A 608 34.36 -20.43 -9.61
N GLY A 609 35.23 -20.73 -10.59
CA GLY A 609 34.95 -21.74 -11.63
C GLY A 609 34.95 -23.18 -11.11
N ALA A 610 35.70 -23.48 -10.05
CA ALA A 610 35.81 -24.83 -9.51
C ALA A 610 34.68 -25.22 -8.52
N ILE A 611 33.94 -24.24 -7.98
CA ILE A 611 32.85 -24.50 -7.01
C ILE A 611 31.51 -24.69 -7.73
N LEU A 612 31.32 -24.13 -8.92
CA LEU A 612 30.09 -24.26 -9.71
C LEU A 612 29.94 -25.64 -10.38
N VAL A 613 31.04 -26.35 -10.68
CA VAL A 613 30.97 -27.70 -11.29
C VAL A 613 30.62 -28.79 -10.28
N LYS A 614 30.81 -28.56 -8.98
CA LYS A 614 30.55 -29.58 -7.94
C LYS A 614 29.11 -29.58 -7.41
N TYR A 615 28.35 -28.51 -7.62
CA TYR A 615 26.94 -28.41 -7.22
C TYR A 615 25.93 -28.92 -8.27
N GLU A 616 26.34 -29.08 -9.53
CA GLU A 616 25.47 -29.63 -10.60
C GLU A 616 25.40 -31.17 -10.62
N LYS A 617 26.29 -31.88 -9.92
CA LYS A 617 26.29 -33.36 -9.88
C LYS A 617 25.57 -34.00 -8.68
N THR A 618 25.12 -33.23 -7.69
CA THR A 618 24.50 -33.78 -6.47
C THR A 618 22.96 -33.69 -6.46
N LEU A 619 22.34 -33.13 -7.49
CA LEU A 619 20.87 -33.04 -7.62
C LEU A 619 20.26 -34.10 -8.57
N SER A 620 21.03 -35.10 -9.02
CA SER A 620 20.52 -36.19 -9.87
C SER A 620 20.53 -37.59 -9.23
N LEU A 621 20.76 -37.73 -7.92
CA LEU A 621 20.59 -39.01 -7.20
C LEU A 621 19.78 -38.78 -5.92
N GLY A 622 18.45 -38.93 -6.05
CA GLY A 622 17.51 -38.89 -4.94
C GLY A 622 16.12 -39.38 -5.34
N ALA A 623 16.03 -40.18 -6.39
CA ALA A 623 14.86 -40.97 -6.74
C ALA A 623 15.34 -42.42 -6.73
N PHE A 624 15.17 -43.11 -5.60
CA PHE A 624 15.01 -44.56 -5.47
C PHE A 624 14.94 -44.92 -3.98
N ILE A 625 13.97 -45.80 -3.67
CA ILE A 625 13.76 -46.61 -2.45
C ILE A 625 12.65 -46.11 -1.50
N GLU A 626 11.55 -46.86 -1.60
CA GLU A 626 10.36 -47.09 -0.76
C GLU A 626 9.40 -45.94 -0.41
#